data_AF-A0A3N2DPV1-F1
#
_entry.id   AF-A0A3N2DPV1-F1
#
_cell.length_a   1.000
_cell.length_b   1.000
_cell.length_c   1.000
_cell.angle_alpha   90.00
_cell.angle_beta   90.00
_cell.angle_gamma   90.00
#
_symmetry.space_group_name_H-M   'P 1'
#
loop_
_entity.id
_entity.type
_entity.pdbx_description
1 polymer ?
#
loop_
_entity_poly.entity_id
_entity_poly.type
_entity_poly.pdbx_seq_one_letter_code
_entity_poly.pdbx_strand_id
1 'polypeptide(L)'
;MARKSAAEAALTKQKIADTIVALTVKEGFDSVSYTRLSRETGVSRSGIANHFPDKRSMIEAFQGQIFGIFTKYLDLSSRESFMASWLKALSHDEFRNILLLIFIHMGTSINGDMNLKAVNGVNRLMGFIEGSLGDEGIEVLELLLGKTLLNVVLRNSAAVG
;
A
#
# COMPACT_ATOMS: atom_id res chain seq x y z
N MET A 1 5.85 35.41 -12.70
CA MET A 1 6.36 34.56 -11.60
C MET A 1 5.40 33.44 -11.16
N ALA A 2 4.12 33.43 -11.55
CA ALA A 2 3.13 32.45 -11.06
C ALA A 2 3.29 30.99 -11.55
N ARG A 3 3.84 30.76 -12.75
CA ARG A 3 3.95 29.42 -13.34
C ARG A 3 5.07 28.58 -12.71
N LYS A 4 6.12 29.23 -12.21
CA LYS A 4 7.28 28.58 -11.61
C LYS A 4 6.98 28.05 -10.19
N SER A 5 6.19 28.78 -9.40
CA SER A 5 5.82 28.35 -8.04
C SER A 5 4.87 27.15 -8.03
N ALA A 6 3.96 27.03 -9.00
CA ALA A 6 3.08 25.87 -9.13
C ALA A 6 3.85 24.59 -9.49
N ALA A 7 4.86 24.70 -10.37
CA ALA A 7 5.73 23.60 -10.72
C ALA A 7 6.61 23.16 -9.54
N GLU A 8 7.20 24.11 -8.80
CA GLU A 8 7.97 23.84 -7.58
C GLU A 8 7.12 23.19 -6.49
N ALA A 9 5.86 23.63 -6.33
CA ALA A 9 4.91 23.02 -5.40
C ALA A 9 4.55 21.57 -5.81
N ALA A 10 4.38 21.31 -7.11
CA ALA A 10 4.12 19.96 -7.61
C ALA A 10 5.33 19.03 -7.38
N LEU A 11 6.55 19.49 -7.65
CA LEU A 11 7.78 18.74 -7.38
C LEU A 11 7.94 18.42 -5.88
N THR A 12 7.64 19.40 -5.02
CA THR A 12 7.68 19.21 -3.56
C THR A 12 6.66 18.17 -3.11
N LYS A 13 5.42 18.26 -3.60
CA LYS A 13 4.37 17.28 -3.32
C LYS A 13 4.77 15.88 -3.77
N GLN A 14 5.36 15.75 -4.97
CA GLN A 14 5.83 14.46 -5.49
C GLN A 14 6.96 13.88 -4.62
N LYS A 15 7.96 14.68 -4.25
CA LYS A 15 9.04 14.24 -3.37
C LYS A 15 8.52 13.70 -2.04
N ILE A 16 7.54 14.37 -1.44
CA ILE A 16 6.91 13.92 -0.20
C ILE A 16 6.15 12.62 -0.44
N ALA A 17 5.36 12.52 -1.53
CA ALA A 17 4.65 11.29 -1.89
C ALA A 17 5.58 10.09 -2.07
N ASP A 18 6.67 10.25 -2.83
CA ASP A 18 7.67 9.19 -3.05
C ASP A 18 8.33 8.74 -1.74
N THR A 19 8.55 9.68 -0.81
CA THR A 19 9.10 9.36 0.51
C THR A 19 8.10 8.61 1.37
N ILE A 20 6.81 8.98 1.32
CA ILE A 20 5.73 8.22 1.99
C ILE A 20 5.71 6.79 1.47
N VAL A 21 5.76 6.59 0.13
CA VAL A 21 5.79 5.25 -0.48
C VAL A 21 6.99 4.45 0.03
N ALA A 22 8.19 5.03 -0.02
CA ALA A 22 9.42 4.35 0.39
C ALA A 22 9.39 3.90 1.86
N LEU A 23 8.94 4.78 2.76
CA LEU A 23 8.78 4.46 4.18
C LEU A 23 7.71 3.39 4.39
N THR A 24 6.57 3.51 3.71
CA THR A 24 5.45 2.57 3.84
C THR A 24 5.84 1.17 3.38
N VAL A 25 6.50 1.07 2.24
CA VAL A 25 6.99 -0.19 1.67
C VAL A 25 8.03 -0.83 2.58
N LYS A 26 8.99 -0.05 3.09
CA LYS A 26 10.14 -0.58 3.82
C LYS A 26 9.84 -0.88 5.29
N GLU A 27 9.13 0.03 5.96
CA GLU A 27 9.00 0.06 7.43
C GLU A 27 7.53 -0.04 7.88
N GLY A 28 6.57 -0.09 6.94
CA GLY A 28 5.15 -0.04 7.23
C GLY A 28 4.64 1.40 7.45
N PHE A 29 3.32 1.59 7.30
CA PHE A 29 2.72 2.93 7.32
C PHE A 29 2.82 3.65 8.67
N ASP A 30 2.91 2.91 9.77
CA ASP A 30 3.04 3.52 11.10
C ASP A 30 4.38 4.25 11.31
N SER A 31 5.39 3.95 10.49
CA SER A 31 6.64 4.70 10.46
C SER A 31 6.48 6.12 9.88
N VAL A 32 5.39 6.39 9.14
CA VAL A 32 5.15 7.66 8.47
C VAL A 32 4.62 8.69 9.45
N SER A 33 5.43 9.72 9.70
CA SER A 33 5.06 10.87 10.54
C SER A 33 5.59 12.17 9.94
N TYR A 34 4.97 13.31 10.29
CA TYR A 34 5.45 14.63 9.87
C TYR A 34 6.93 14.87 10.22
N THR A 35 7.36 14.42 11.40
CA THR A 35 8.76 14.53 11.83
C THR A 35 9.68 13.70 10.94
N ARG A 36 9.28 12.44 10.63
CA ARG A 36 10.06 11.56 9.76
C ARG A 36 10.13 12.11 8.34
N LEU A 37 8.99 12.48 7.77
CA LEU A 37 8.92 13.08 6.43
C LEU A 37 9.74 14.37 6.35
N SER A 38 9.73 15.21 7.38
CA SER A 38 10.54 16.42 7.39
C SER A 38 12.04 16.11 7.33
N ARG A 39 12.48 15.11 8.10
CA ARG A 39 13.87 14.66 8.10
C ARG A 39 14.32 14.07 6.76
N GLU A 40 13.51 13.19 6.17
CA GLU A 40 13.86 12.49 4.92
C GLU A 40 13.76 13.40 3.68
N THR A 41 12.80 14.34 3.67
CA THR A 41 12.57 15.21 2.50
C THR A 41 13.29 16.55 2.59
N GLY A 42 13.68 16.99 3.79
CA GLY A 42 14.14 18.36 4.05
C GLY A 42 13.03 19.42 3.99
N VAL A 43 11.77 19.03 3.77
CA VAL A 43 10.62 19.94 3.80
C VAL A 43 10.22 20.17 5.26
N SER A 44 9.84 21.40 5.64
CA SER A 44 9.38 21.67 7.00
C SER A 44 8.09 20.88 7.33
N ARG A 45 7.84 20.62 8.61
CA ARG A 45 6.58 19.99 9.06
C ARG A 45 5.34 20.75 8.58
N SER A 46 5.37 22.09 8.61
CA SER A 46 4.27 22.92 8.10
C SER A 46 4.12 22.83 6.58
N GLY A 47 5.23 22.78 5.83
CA GLY A 47 5.21 22.57 4.38
C GLY A 47 4.61 21.22 4.00
N ILE A 48 4.89 20.17 4.77
CA ILE A 48 4.27 18.85 4.58
C ILE A 48 2.78 18.91 4.89
N ALA A 49 2.38 19.51 6.02
CA ALA A 49 0.97 19.65 6.40
C ALA A 49 0.15 20.45 5.38
N ASN A 50 0.76 21.40 4.67
CA ASN A 50 0.11 22.13 3.58
C ASN A 50 -0.23 21.23 2.38
N HIS A 51 0.60 20.22 2.09
CA HIS A 51 0.37 19.28 0.99
C HIS A 51 -0.45 18.06 1.41
N PHE A 52 -0.31 17.63 2.66
CA PHE A 52 -0.89 16.43 3.24
C PHE A 52 -1.34 16.74 4.68
N PRO A 53 -2.55 17.30 4.87
CA PRO A 53 -3.01 17.82 6.17
C PRO A 53 -3.32 16.73 7.20
N ASP A 54 -3.56 15.50 6.77
CA ASP A 54 -3.89 14.38 7.65
C ASP A 54 -3.31 13.05 7.16
N LYS A 55 -3.36 12.02 8.01
CA LYS A 55 -2.90 10.66 7.65
C LYS A 55 -3.65 10.11 6.42
N ARG A 56 -4.93 10.48 6.21
CA ARG A 56 -5.72 10.00 5.07
C ARG A 56 -5.13 10.53 3.77
N SER A 57 -4.80 11.80 3.68
CA SER A 57 -4.16 12.40 2.50
C SER A 57 -2.79 11.79 2.20
N MET A 58 -2.02 11.38 3.22
CA MET A 58 -0.76 10.64 3.04
C MET A 58 -1.00 9.26 2.44
N ILE A 59 -2.08 8.60 2.85
CA ILE A 59 -2.50 7.30 2.30
C ILE A 59 -2.83 7.41 0.82
N GLU A 60 -3.52 8.47 0.44
CA GLU A 60 -3.93 8.69 -0.94
C GLU A 60 -2.76 8.94 -1.89
N ALA A 61 -1.61 9.40 -1.36
CA ALA A 61 -0.44 9.78 -2.14
C ALA A 61 0.19 8.61 -2.92
N PHE A 62 -0.02 7.36 -2.48
CA PHE A 62 0.73 6.20 -2.98
C PHE A 62 -0.08 5.13 -3.73
N GLN A 63 -1.42 5.25 -3.79
CA GLN A 63 -2.29 4.18 -4.27
C GLN A 63 -1.99 3.69 -5.69
N GLY A 64 -1.56 4.59 -6.58
CA GLY A 64 -1.19 4.23 -7.94
C GLY A 64 0.17 3.51 -8.04
N GLN A 65 1.14 3.87 -7.20
CA GLN A 65 2.51 3.36 -7.25
C GLN A 65 2.64 1.98 -6.61
N ILE A 66 1.89 1.72 -5.54
CA ILE A 66 1.94 0.45 -4.80
C ILE A 66 1.48 -0.73 -5.66
N PHE A 67 0.47 -0.54 -6.52
CA PHE A 67 -0.03 -1.63 -7.36
C PHE A 67 1.06 -2.22 -8.24
N GLY A 68 1.86 -1.38 -8.90
CA GLY A 68 2.96 -1.83 -9.76
C GLY A 68 4.14 -2.43 -9.00
N ILE A 69 4.29 -2.13 -7.70
CA ILE A 69 5.28 -2.78 -6.84
C ILE A 69 4.80 -4.18 -6.47
N PHE A 70 3.56 -4.26 -6.01
CA PHE A 70 2.92 -5.49 -5.56
C PHE A 70 2.83 -6.56 -6.65
N THR A 71 2.42 -6.18 -7.87
CA THR A 71 2.23 -7.15 -8.96
C THR A 71 3.53 -7.76 -9.46
N LYS A 72 4.70 -7.17 -9.20
CA LYS A 72 6.01 -7.75 -9.54
C LYS A 72 6.30 -9.05 -8.81
N TYR A 73 5.61 -9.30 -7.71
CA TYR A 73 5.75 -10.53 -6.93
C TYR A 73 4.84 -11.66 -7.42
N LEU A 74 3.93 -11.38 -8.35
CA LEU A 74 2.89 -12.32 -8.77
C LEU A 74 3.23 -12.96 -10.11
N ASP A 75 3.12 -14.28 -10.15
CA ASP A 75 3.13 -15.06 -11.38
C ASP A 75 1.71 -15.53 -11.68
N LEU A 76 1.08 -14.94 -12.68
CA LEU A 76 -0.30 -15.26 -13.07
C LEU A 76 -0.37 -16.20 -14.28
N SER A 77 0.71 -16.94 -14.58
CA SER A 77 0.73 -17.91 -15.68
C SER A 77 -0.18 -19.12 -15.46
N SER A 78 -0.48 -19.44 -14.20
CA SER A 78 -1.34 -20.54 -13.76
C SER A 78 -1.79 -20.33 -12.32
N ARG A 79 -2.85 -21.04 -11.91
CA ARG A 79 -3.32 -21.08 -10.52
C ARG A 79 -2.21 -21.47 -9.55
N GLU A 80 -1.45 -22.51 -9.87
CA GLU A 80 -0.37 -23.04 -9.03
C GLU A 80 0.77 -22.03 -8.89
N SER A 81 1.15 -21.38 -9.99
CA SER A 81 2.21 -20.37 -9.99
C SER A 81 1.78 -19.11 -9.23
N PHE A 82 0.51 -18.73 -9.30
CA PHE A 82 -0.04 -17.63 -8.52
C PHE A 82 0.00 -17.91 -7.03
N MET A 83 -0.48 -19.09 -6.61
CA MET A 83 -0.39 -19.51 -5.21
C MET A 83 1.06 -19.57 -4.72
N ALA A 84 1.95 -20.19 -5.48
CA ALA A 84 3.35 -20.36 -5.11
C ALA A 84 4.08 -19.01 -5.00
N SER A 85 3.90 -18.13 -6.00
CA SER A 85 4.50 -16.80 -6.02
C SER A 85 3.98 -15.92 -4.88
N TRP A 86 2.68 -15.93 -4.58
CA TRP A 86 2.11 -15.20 -3.45
C TRP A 86 2.66 -15.68 -2.11
N LEU A 87 2.67 -16.98 -1.86
CA LEU A 87 3.17 -17.54 -0.59
C LEU A 87 4.66 -17.26 -0.41
N LYS A 88 5.44 -17.31 -1.49
CA LYS A 88 6.84 -16.86 -1.48
C LYS A 88 6.95 -15.37 -1.20
N ALA A 89 6.07 -14.56 -1.80
CA ALA A 89 6.03 -13.11 -1.62
C ALA A 89 5.77 -12.71 -0.16
N LEU A 90 5.02 -13.52 0.60
CA LEU A 90 4.83 -13.32 2.05
C LEU A 90 6.12 -13.38 2.86
N SER A 91 7.27 -13.77 2.29
CA SER A 91 8.58 -13.65 2.94
C SER A 91 9.21 -12.26 2.82
N HIS A 92 8.73 -11.41 1.90
CA HIS A 92 9.22 -10.04 1.71
C HIS A 92 8.41 -9.02 2.53
N ASP A 93 9.11 -8.14 3.26
CA ASP A 93 8.48 -7.07 4.05
C ASP A 93 7.64 -6.13 3.18
N GLU A 94 8.16 -5.73 2.02
CA GLU A 94 7.48 -4.87 1.05
C GLU A 94 6.09 -5.38 0.67
N PHE A 95 6.00 -6.66 0.30
CA PHE A 95 4.74 -7.31 -0.06
C PHE A 95 3.77 -7.37 1.12
N ARG A 96 4.26 -7.74 2.31
CA ARG A 96 3.45 -7.80 3.54
C ARG A 96 2.92 -6.42 3.95
N ASN A 97 3.78 -5.40 3.95
CA ASN A 97 3.44 -4.04 4.35
C ASN A 97 2.37 -3.46 3.44
N ILE A 98 2.44 -3.74 2.14
CA ILE A 98 1.41 -3.37 1.17
C ILE A 98 0.07 -4.05 1.47
N LEU A 99 0.06 -5.37 1.73
CA LEU A 99 -1.18 -6.09 2.05
C LEU A 99 -1.79 -5.65 3.38
N LEU A 100 -0.97 -5.40 4.41
CA LEU A 100 -1.42 -4.90 5.70
C LEU A 100 -2.07 -3.53 5.61
N LEU A 101 -1.50 -2.65 4.78
CA LEU A 101 -2.07 -1.34 4.50
C LEU A 101 -3.46 -1.45 3.88
N ILE A 102 -3.65 -2.38 2.93
CA ILE A 102 -4.98 -2.66 2.34
C ILE A 102 -5.95 -3.16 3.42
N PHE A 103 -5.54 -4.09 4.30
CA PHE A 103 -6.37 -4.58 5.39
C PHE A 103 -6.74 -3.52 6.42
N ILE A 104 -5.79 -2.67 6.85
CA ILE A 104 -6.03 -1.58 7.79
C ILE A 104 -7.05 -0.59 7.22
N HIS A 105 -7.01 -0.33 5.91
CA HIS A 105 -7.98 0.56 5.26
C HIS A 105 -9.38 -0.05 5.10
N MET A 106 -9.49 -1.37 5.02
CA MET A 106 -10.79 -2.06 5.04
C MET A 106 -11.37 -2.17 6.47
N GLY A 107 -10.52 -2.33 7.49
CA GLY A 107 -10.98 -2.47 8.88
C GLY A 107 -11.36 -1.14 9.56
N THR A 108 -10.78 -0.02 9.13
CA THR A 108 -11.06 1.32 9.68
C THR A 108 -12.31 1.98 9.10
N SER A 109 -12.93 1.39 8.05
CA SER A 109 -14.13 1.91 7.38
C SER A 109 -15.46 1.46 8.00
N ILE A 110 -15.45 0.81 9.17
CA ILE A 110 -16.67 0.32 9.86
C ILE A 110 -17.60 1.49 10.30
N ASN A 111 -17.14 2.74 10.26
CA ASN A 111 -17.91 3.94 10.68
C ASN A 111 -18.47 4.81 9.54
N GLY A 112 -18.80 4.23 8.37
CA GLY A 112 -19.78 4.82 7.44
C GLY A 112 -19.25 5.73 6.32
N ASP A 113 -18.05 6.31 6.44
CA ASP A 113 -17.36 6.93 5.29
C ASP A 113 -16.44 5.89 4.66
N MET A 114 -17.00 5.07 3.77
CA MET A 114 -16.22 4.04 3.09
C MET A 114 -15.18 4.68 2.17
N ASN A 115 -13.97 4.19 2.33
CA ASN A 115 -12.75 4.53 1.62
C ASN A 115 -12.85 4.07 0.16
N LEU A 116 -13.64 4.77 -0.68
CA LEU A 116 -13.87 4.46 -2.10
C LEU A 116 -12.59 4.05 -2.83
N LYS A 117 -11.47 4.67 -2.44
CA LYS A 117 -10.16 4.39 -3.03
C LYS A 117 -9.54 3.05 -2.60
N ALA A 118 -9.73 2.62 -1.35
CA ALA A 118 -9.32 1.28 -0.91
C ALA A 118 -10.15 0.20 -1.62
N VAL A 119 -11.46 0.41 -1.74
CA VAL A 119 -12.35 -0.44 -2.54
C VAL A 119 -11.91 -0.47 -3.99
N ASN A 120 -11.58 0.67 -4.59
CA ASN A 120 -11.04 0.74 -5.95
C ASN A 120 -9.71 -0.01 -6.09
N GLY A 121 -8.85 0.03 -5.07
CA GLY A 121 -7.60 -0.73 -5.03
C GLY A 121 -7.83 -2.24 -5.04
N VAL A 122 -8.76 -2.72 -4.21
CA VAL A 122 -9.15 -4.14 -4.16
C VAL A 122 -9.83 -4.56 -5.47
N ASN A 123 -10.77 -3.77 -5.98
CA ASN A 123 -11.43 -4.04 -7.27
C ASN A 123 -10.44 -4.09 -8.42
N ARG A 124 -9.43 -3.21 -8.42
CA ARG A 124 -8.34 -3.24 -9.41
C ARG A 124 -7.52 -4.52 -9.31
N LEU A 125 -7.24 -5.00 -8.10
CA LEU A 125 -6.55 -6.26 -7.88
C LEU A 125 -7.39 -7.46 -8.35
N MET A 126 -8.67 -7.50 -7.98
CA MET A 126 -9.60 -8.54 -8.43
C MET A 126 -9.68 -8.58 -9.95
N GLY A 127 -9.95 -7.44 -10.60
CA GLY A 127 -10.02 -7.38 -12.07
C GLY A 127 -8.70 -7.73 -12.78
N PHE A 128 -7.54 -7.44 -12.16
CA PHE A 128 -6.24 -7.84 -12.71
C PHE A 128 -6.03 -9.37 -12.66
N ILE A 129 -6.45 -9.99 -11.56
CA ILE A 129 -6.35 -11.44 -11.39
C ILE A 129 -7.40 -12.17 -12.25
N GLU A 130 -8.64 -11.71 -12.22
CA GLU A 130 -9.74 -12.22 -13.06
C GLU A 130 -9.38 -12.15 -14.55
N GLY A 131 -8.81 -11.02 -15.01
CA GLY A 131 -8.37 -10.87 -16.40
C GLY A 131 -7.25 -11.84 -16.82
N SER A 132 -6.55 -12.46 -15.87
CA SER A 132 -5.45 -13.39 -16.14
C SER A 132 -5.83 -14.86 -15.90
N LEU A 133 -6.65 -15.14 -14.89
CA LEU A 133 -6.95 -16.48 -14.39
C LEU A 133 -8.45 -16.79 -14.29
N GLY A 134 -9.33 -15.84 -14.64
CA GLY A 134 -10.78 -15.97 -14.51
C GLY A 134 -11.26 -16.11 -13.06
N ASP A 135 -12.48 -16.62 -12.90
CA ASP A 135 -13.14 -16.83 -11.59
C ASP A 135 -12.30 -17.69 -10.64
N GLU A 136 -11.58 -18.67 -11.19
CA GLU A 136 -10.68 -19.55 -10.42
C GLU A 136 -9.56 -18.75 -9.73
N GLY A 137 -9.05 -17.70 -10.40
CA GLY A 137 -8.08 -16.79 -9.81
C GLY A 137 -8.64 -16.01 -8.61
N ILE A 138 -9.92 -15.65 -8.65
CA ILE A 138 -10.59 -14.95 -7.54
C ILE A 138 -10.75 -15.86 -6.33
N GLU A 139 -11.20 -17.10 -6.52
CA GLU A 139 -11.28 -18.09 -5.42
C GLU A 139 -9.91 -18.28 -4.73
N VAL A 140 -8.84 -18.33 -5.54
CA VAL A 140 -7.47 -18.45 -5.04
C VAL A 140 -7.05 -17.20 -4.28
N LEU A 141 -7.39 -16.01 -4.80
CA LEU A 141 -7.10 -14.74 -4.13
C LEU A 141 -7.75 -14.70 -2.74
N GLU A 142 -9.02 -15.06 -2.60
CA GLU A 142 -9.72 -15.08 -1.31
C GLU A 142 -9.03 -16.00 -0.30
N LEU A 143 -8.63 -17.21 -0.74
CA LEU A 143 -7.86 -18.14 0.07
C LEU A 143 -6.50 -17.55 0.49
N LEU A 144 -5.78 -16.91 -0.43
CA LEU A 144 -4.47 -16.31 -0.17
C LEU A 144 -4.56 -15.12 0.78
N LEU A 145 -5.62 -14.31 0.71
CA LEU A 145 -5.87 -13.23 1.67
C LEU A 145 -6.08 -13.80 3.08
N GLY A 146 -6.85 -14.88 3.22
CA GLY A 146 -7.00 -15.59 4.50
C GLY A 146 -5.66 -16.13 5.03
N LYS A 147 -4.86 -16.77 4.18
CA LYS A 147 -3.52 -17.26 4.55
C LYS A 147 -2.58 -16.12 4.94
N THR A 148 -2.69 -14.97 4.28
CA THR A 148 -1.90 -13.76 4.59
C THR A 148 -2.21 -13.28 6.00
N LEU A 149 -3.49 -13.15 6.35
CA LEU A 149 -3.90 -12.70 7.68
C LEU A 149 -3.38 -13.63 8.78
N LEU A 150 -3.50 -14.95 8.59
CA LEU A 150 -2.94 -15.94 9.51
C LEU A 150 -1.42 -15.82 9.62
N ASN A 151 -0.71 -15.65 8.51
CA ASN A 151 0.75 -15.50 8.51
C ASN A 151 1.22 -14.30 9.33
N VAL A 152 0.54 -13.15 9.17
CA VAL A 152 0.85 -11.92 9.91
C VAL A 152 0.63 -12.13 11.41
N VAL A 153 -0.54 -12.65 11.80
CA VAL A 153 -0.89 -12.82 13.22
C VAL A 153 0.10 -13.76 13.91
N LEU A 154 0.42 -14.90 13.29
CA LEU A 154 1.33 -15.90 13.86
C LEU A 154 2.78 -15.42 13.96
N ARG A 155 3.25 -14.60 13.00
CA ARG A 155 4.59 -14.00 13.07
C ARG A 155 4.69 -12.97 14.20
N ASN A 156 3.65 -12.15 14.39
CA ASN A 156 3.63 -11.16 15.46
C ASN A 156 3.60 -11.82 16.84
N SER A 157 2.91 -12.96 17.02
CA SER A 157 2.98 -13.71 18.28
C SER A 157 4.37 -14.30 18.56
N ALA A 158 5.12 -14.66 17.51
CA ALA A 158 6.47 -15.22 17.66
C ALA A 158 7.55 -14.15 17.93
N ALA A 159 7.27 -12.86 17.65
CA ALA A 159 8.19 -11.76 17.93
C ALA A 159 8.04 -11.19 19.36
N VAL A 160 7.04 -11.63 20.12
CA VAL A 160 6.70 -11.15 21.47
C VAL A 160 7.07 -12.16 22.56
N GLY A 161 7.56 -13.35 22.19
CA GLY A 161 8.09 -14.38 23.11
C GLY A 161 9.60 -14.51 23.03
#